data_AF-I3CQN5-F1
#
_entry.id   AF-I3CQN5-F1
#
_cell.length_a   1.000
_cell.length_b   1.000
_cell.length_c   1.000
_cell.angle_alpha   90.00
_cell.angle_beta   90.00
_cell.angle_gamma   90.00
#
_symmetry.space_group_name_H-M   'P 1'
#
loop_
_entity.id
_entity.type
_entity.pdbx_description
1 polymer ?
#
loop_
_entity_poly.entity_id
_entity_poly.type
_entity_poly.pdbx_seq_one_letter_code
_entity_poly.pdbx_strand_id
1 'polypeptide(L)' 'MTAFRVVVRTASARHSYTAIAAHSCDVIAAAVDRFGVCSVTAIQENQK' A
#
# COMPACT_ATOMS: atom_id res chain seq x y z
N MET A 1 7.44 10.42 -9.63
CA MET A 1 6.62 10.11 -8.43
C MET A 1 5.36 9.42 -8.93
N THR A 2 5.03 8.26 -8.38
CA THR A 2 4.00 7.36 -8.91
C THR A 2 2.93 7.12 -7.84
N ALA A 3 1.66 7.18 -8.23
CA ALA A 3 0.55 6.84 -7.35
C ALA A 3 0.38 5.32 -7.29
N PHE A 4 0.28 4.77 -6.09
CA PHE A 4 0.00 3.38 -5.82
C PHE A 4 -1.27 3.28 -4.97
N ARG A 5 -2.18 2.41 -5.40
CA ARG A 5 -3.28 1.95 -4.57
C ARG A 5 -2.78 0.80 -3.70
N VAL A 6 -2.67 1.06 -2.41
CA VAL A 6 -2.18 0.11 -1.41
C VAL A 6 -3.38 -0.55 -0.74
N VAL A 7 -3.46 -1.86 -0.85
CA VAL A 7 -4.44 -2.68 -0.13
C VAL A 7 -3.71 -3.44 0.96
N VAL A 8 -4.08 -3.15 2.20
CA VAL A 8 -3.51 -3.76 3.41
C VAL A 8 -4.54 -4.67 4.05
N ARG A 9 -4.08 -5.82 4.53
CA ARG A 9 -4.89 -6.78 5.30
C ARG A 9 -4.25 -6.96 6.67
N THR A 10 -4.95 -6.54 7.71
CA THR A 10 -4.60 -6.80 9.11
C THR A 10 -5.36 -8.03 9.61
N ALA A 11 -5.07 -8.47 10.83
CA ALA A 11 -5.72 -9.63 11.43
C ALA A 11 -7.26 -9.48 11.55
N SER A 12 -7.75 -8.24 11.72
CA SER A 12 -9.18 -7.98 11.92
C SER A 12 -9.86 -7.27 10.76
N ALA A 13 -9.12 -6.60 9.85
CA ALA A 13 -9.74 -5.77 8.82
C ALA A 13 -8.92 -5.70 7.53
N ARG A 14 -9.59 -5.27 6.46
CA ARG A 14 -8.96 -4.94 5.18
C ARG A 14 -9.14 -3.45 4.93
N HIS A 15 -8.04 -2.74 4.71
CA HIS A 15 -8.06 -1.32 4.39
C HIS A 15 -7.42 -1.11 3.02
N SER A 16 -7.87 -0.08 2.31
CA SER A 16 -7.21 0.36 1.08
C SER A 16 -7.04 1.87 1.12
N TYR A 17 -5.86 2.34 0.75
CA TYR A 17 -5.55 3.76 0.65
C TYR A 17 -4.64 4.01 -0.54
N THR A 18 -4.62 5.24 -1.03
CA THR A 18 -3.73 5.65 -2.12
C THR A 18 -2.52 6.35 -1.52
N ALA A 19 -1.32 5.99 -1.98
CA ALA A 19 -0.06 6.59 -1.56
C ALA A 19 0.82 6.91 -2.77
N ILE A 20 1.56 8.01 -2.69
CA ILE A 20 2.49 8.42 -3.74
C ILE A 20 3.91 8.12 -3.27
N ALA A 21 4.66 7.35 -4.06
CA ALA A 21 6.05 7.05 -3.78
C ALA A 21 6.87 6.93 -5.07
N ALA A 22 8.19 6.83 -4.94
CA ALA A 22 9.07 6.51 -6.06
C ALA A 22 8.93 5.03 -6.45
N HIS A 23 8.91 4.14 -5.47
CA HIS A 23 8.79 2.70 -5.69
C HIS A 23 7.64 2.08 -4.87
N SER A 24 7.13 0.95 -5.36
CA SER A 24 6.14 0.15 -4.65
C SER A 24 6.66 -0.38 -3.32
N CYS A 25 7.96 -0.65 -3.22
CA CYS A 25 8.60 -1.11 -1.98
C CYS A 25 8.46 -0.10 -0.84
N ASP A 26 8.57 1.21 -1.14
CA ASP A 26 8.45 2.27 -0.12
C ASP A 26 7.05 2.29 0.49
N VAL A 27 6.00 2.20 -0.35
CA VAL A 27 4.62 2.19 0.15
C VAL A 27 4.30 0.92 0.91
N ILE A 28 4.89 -0.22 0.54
CA ILE A 28 4.71 -1.49 1.25
C ILE A 28 5.40 -1.42 2.62
N ALA A 29 6.65 -0.96 2.69
CA ALA A 29 7.37 -0.83 3.95
C ALA A 29 6.64 0.12 4.92
N ALA A 30 6.20 1.28 4.43
CA ALA A 30 5.43 2.24 5.23
C ALA A 30 4.07 1.66 5.70
N ALA A 31 3.44 0.80 4.89
CA ALA A 31 2.19 0.14 5.24
C ALA A 31 2.39 -0.91 6.35
N VAL A 32 3.48 -1.69 6.25
CA VAL A 32 3.82 -2.71 7.24
C VAL A 32 4.14 -2.06 8.59
N ASP A 33 4.96 -1.02 8.58
CA ASP A 33 5.36 -0.27 9.78
C ASP A 33 4.16 0.37 10.50
N ARG A 34 3.25 1.00 9.74
CA ARG A 34 2.09 1.70 10.33
C ARG A 34 0.97 0.79 10.82
N PHE A 35 0.70 -0.31 10.13
CA PHE A 35 -0.53 -1.09 10.34
C PHE A 35 -0.32 -2.50 10.88
N GLY A 36 0.92 -3.01 10.99
CA GLY A 36 1.17 -4.36 11.50
C GLY A 36 0.42 -5.44 10.69
N VAL A 37 0.60 -5.41 9.38
CA VAL A 37 -0.21 -6.13 8.39
C VAL A 37 0.24 -7.57 8.16
N CYS A 38 -0.70 -8.44 7.84
CA CYS A 38 -0.44 -9.82 7.45
C CYS A 38 -0.16 -9.96 5.94
N SER A 39 -0.71 -9.04 5.14
CA SER A 39 -0.51 -9.01 3.69
C SER A 39 -0.69 -7.59 3.15
N VAL A 40 0.17 -7.20 2.21
CA VAL A 40 0.11 -5.91 1.50
C VAL A 40 0.15 -6.15 0.00
N THR A 41 -0.65 -5.41 -0.74
CA THR A 41 -0.60 -5.37 -2.19
C THR A 41 -0.57 -3.93 -2.65
N ALA A 42 0.49 -3.53 -3.35
CA ALA A 42 0.59 -2.23 -3.99
C ALA A 42 0.32 -2.39 -5.49
N ILE A 43 -0.68 -1.68 -6.00
CA ILE A 43 -1.04 -1.66 -7.41
C ILE A 43 -0.74 -0.25 -7.91
N GLN A 44 0.07 -0.12 -8.95
CA GLN A 44 0.29 1.17 -9.58
C GLN A 44 -1.02 1.70 -10.15
N GLU A 45 -1.45 2.89 -9.73
CA GLU A 45 -2.57 3.57 -10.37
C GLU A 45 -2.10 4.10 -11.71
N ASN A 46 -2.47 3.39 -12.78
CA ASN A 46 -2.24 3.87 -14.12
C ASN A 46 -3.32 4.91 -14.43
N GLN A 47 -2.95 6.19 -14.45
CA GLN A 47 -3.80 7.23 -15.01
C GLN A 47 -3.93 6.94 -16.51
N LYS A 48 -5.08 6.41 -16.93
CA LYS A 48 -5.46 6.31 -18.34
C LYS A 48 -5.73 7.69 -18.90
#